data_AF-A0A5D3F7F5-F1
#
_entry.id   AF-A0A5D3F7F5-F1
#
_cell.length_a   1.000
_cell.length_b   1.000
_cell.length_c   1.000
_cell.angle_alpha   90.00
_cell.angle_beta   90.00
_cell.angle_gamma   90.00
#
_symmetry.space_group_name_H-M   'P 1'
#
loop_
_entity.id
_entity.type
_entity.pdbx_description
1 polymer ?
#
loop_
_entity_poly.entity_id
_entity_poly.type
_entity_poly.pdbx_seq_one_letter_code
_entity_poly.pdbx_strand_id
1 'polypeptide(L)'
;MTIQADLLELETLSRRLGTCSNEVDDLKHALTTLISTTTWTGGAADRFRQAWEAQFRPALDALARELTVASQEVSRRKIAIDHAAN
;
A
#
# COMPACT_ATOMS: atom_id res chain seq x y z
N MET A 1 32.46 -7.20 2.59
CA MET A 1 31.35 -7.99 3.20
C MET A 1 30.05 -7.19 3.32
N THR A 2 30.00 -5.91 2.93
CA THR A 2 28.85 -5.02 3.13
C THR A 2 27.75 -5.13 2.05
N ILE A 3 28.09 -5.46 0.81
CA ILE A 3 27.13 -5.44 -0.32
C ILE A 3 26.04 -6.51 -0.17
N GLN A 4 26.38 -7.72 0.29
CA GLN A 4 25.40 -8.79 0.49
C GLN A 4 24.42 -8.50 1.65
N ALA A 5 24.87 -7.80 2.69
CA ALA A 5 24.00 -7.38 3.79
C ALA A 5 22.98 -6.33 3.30
N ASP A 6 23.45 -5.34 2.54
CA ASP A 6 22.62 -4.28 1.95
C ASP A 6 21.53 -4.86 1.01
N LEU A 7 21.90 -5.86 0.18
CA LEU A 7 20.95 -6.56 -0.70
C LEU A 7 19.84 -7.31 0.07
N LEU A 8 20.16 -7.88 1.23
CA LEU A 8 19.19 -8.58 2.08
C LEU A 8 18.23 -7.58 2.77
N GLU A 9 18.76 -6.44 3.21
CA GLU A 9 17.97 -5.35 3.79
C GLU A 9 17.01 -4.74 2.75
N LEU A 10 17.49 -4.50 1.53
CA LEU A 10 16.65 -4.03 0.42
C LEU A 10 15.54 -5.02 0.07
N GLU A 11 15.85 -6.33 0.04
CA GLU A 11 14.84 -7.35 -0.18
C GLU A 11 13.76 -7.34 0.92
N THR A 12 14.19 -7.24 2.18
CA THR A 12 13.28 -7.17 3.34
C THR A 12 12.38 -5.94 3.25
N LEU A 13 12.94 -4.79 2.88
CA LEU A 13 12.21 -3.55 2.66
C LEU A 13 11.19 -3.68 1.52
N SER A 14 11.58 -4.21 0.36
CA SER A 14 10.68 -4.41 -0.79
C SER A 14 9.51 -5.31 -0.44
N ARG A 15 9.75 -6.43 0.25
CA ARG A 15 8.69 -7.32 0.73
C ARG A 15 7.77 -6.59 1.69
N ARG A 16 8.31 -5.83 2.65
CA ARG A 16 7.51 -5.09 3.63
C ARG A 16 6.60 -4.05 2.97
N LEU A 17 7.13 -3.31 1.98
CA LEU A 17 6.35 -2.35 1.20
C LEU A 17 5.21 -3.04 0.45
N GLY A 18 5.47 -4.20 -0.15
CA GLY A 18 4.45 -5.01 -0.83
C GLY A 18 3.37 -5.52 0.13
N THR A 19 3.77 -6.00 1.32
CA THR A 19 2.82 -6.40 2.37
C THR A 19 1.95 -5.21 2.81
N CYS A 20 2.55 -4.05 3.08
CA CYS A 20 1.81 -2.87 3.48
C CYS A 20 0.84 -2.37 2.40
N SER A 21 1.21 -2.49 1.12
CA SER A 21 0.28 -2.21 0.01
C SER A 21 -0.97 -3.09 0.08
N ASN A 22 -0.79 -4.40 0.30
CA ASN A 22 -1.91 -5.33 0.42
C ASN A 22 -2.73 -5.06 1.69
N GLU A 23 -2.09 -4.72 2.81
CA GLU A 23 -2.79 -4.36 4.05
C GLU A 23 -3.65 -3.09 3.87
N VAL A 24 -3.17 -2.11 3.10
CA VAL A 24 -3.95 -0.90 2.77
C VAL A 24 -5.16 -1.23 1.90
N ASP A 25 -5.01 -2.14 0.93
CA ASP A 25 -6.11 -2.58 0.08
C ASP A 25 -7.17 -3.37 0.88
N ASP A 26 -6.73 -4.28 1.75
CA ASP A 26 -7.62 -5.03 2.65
C ASP A 26 -8.37 -4.09 3.61
N LEU A 27 -7.66 -3.12 4.20
CA LEU A 27 -8.25 -2.09 5.04
C LEU A 27 -9.32 -1.27 4.28
N LYS A 28 -9.03 -0.86 3.05
CA LYS A 28 -9.99 -0.15 2.17
C LYS A 28 -11.25 -0.99 1.97
N HIS A 29 -11.10 -2.28 1.70
CA HIS A 29 -12.22 -3.21 1.50
C HIS A 29 -13.02 -3.44 2.79
N ALA A 30 -12.36 -3.66 3.91
CA ALA A 30 -12.98 -3.85 5.22
C ALA A 30 -13.79 -2.62 5.64
N LEU A 31 -13.21 -1.42 5.51
CA LEU A 31 -13.88 -0.17 5.85
C LEU A 31 -15.05 0.11 4.92
N THR A 32 -14.90 -0.08 3.60
CA THR A 32 -16.00 0.10 2.64
C THR A 32 -17.16 -0.84 2.93
N THR A 33 -16.86 -2.09 3.27
CA THR A 33 -17.87 -3.08 3.67
C THR A 33 -18.58 -2.66 4.95
N LEU A 34 -17.82 -2.26 5.98
CA LEU A 34 -18.38 -1.81 7.25
C LEU A 34 -19.29 -0.58 7.06
N ILE A 35 -18.86 0.40 6.27
CA ILE A 35 -19.66 1.61 5.98
C ILE A 35 -20.96 1.27 5.25
N SER A 36 -20.92 0.25 4.40
CA SER A 36 -22.09 -0.22 3.65
C SER A 36 -23.05 -1.04 4.51
N THR A 37 -22.55 -1.82 5.47
CA THR A 37 -23.38 -2.66 6.36
C THR A 37 -23.87 -1.94 7.61
N THR A 38 -23.24 -0.82 7.97
CA THR A 38 -23.65 -0.02 9.13
C THR A 38 -25.03 0.61 8.89
N THR A 39 -25.97 0.32 9.78
CA THR A 39 -27.36 0.85 9.81
C THR A 39 -27.46 2.36 10.08
N TRP A 40 -26.33 3.08 10.06
CA TRP A 40 -26.27 4.52 10.20
C TRP A 40 -26.90 5.18 8.97
N THR A 41 -28.07 5.77 9.19
CA THR A 41 -28.89 6.46 8.18
C THR A 41 -29.10 7.91 8.59
N GLY A 42 -29.32 8.80 7.61
CA GLY A 42 -29.49 10.23 7.80
C GLY A 42 -28.46 11.07 7.02
N GLY A 43 -28.66 12.38 6.97
CA GLY A 43 -27.86 13.29 6.12
C GLY A 43 -26.36 13.31 6.45
N ALA A 44 -25.98 13.09 7.71
CA ALA A 44 -24.57 12.97 8.10
C ALA A 44 -23.93 11.68 7.56
N ALA A 45 -24.67 10.57 7.57
CA ALA A 45 -24.21 9.28 7.05
C ALA A 45 -24.03 9.33 5.53
N ASP A 46 -24.97 9.97 4.82
CA ASP A 46 -24.87 10.17 3.37
C ASP A 46 -23.65 11.02 3.00
N ARG A 47 -23.46 12.17 3.67
CA ARG A 47 -22.26 13.01 3.47
C ARG A 47 -20.96 12.26 3.75
N PHE A 48 -20.92 11.44 4.80
CA PHE A 48 -19.75 10.63 5.10
C PHE A 48 -19.48 9.59 4.01
N ARG A 49 -20.52 8.89 3.53
CA ARG A 49 -20.39 7.95 2.40
C ARG A 49 -19.91 8.65 1.13
N GLN A 50 -20.45 9.84 0.81
CA GLN A 50 -19.98 10.62 -0.32
C GLN A 50 -18.51 11.03 -0.16
N ALA A 51 -18.10 11.50 1.02
CA ALA A 51 -16.70 11.82 1.30
C ALA A 51 -15.79 10.58 1.23
N TRP A 52 -16.28 9.43 1.70
CA TRP A 52 -15.60 8.13 1.62
C TRP A 52 -15.29 7.75 0.17
N GLU A 53 -16.31 7.77 -0.68
CA GLU A 53 -16.17 7.46 -2.11
C GLU A 53 -15.29 8.48 -2.84
N ALA A 54 -15.42 9.77 -2.52
CA ALA A 54 -14.76 10.85 -3.26
C ALA A 54 -13.32 11.12 -2.84
N GLN A 55 -12.96 10.88 -1.58
CA GLN A 55 -11.65 11.29 -1.03
C GLN A 55 -10.91 10.13 -0.38
N PHE A 56 -11.53 9.39 0.53
CA PHE A 56 -10.83 8.39 1.32
C PHE A 56 -10.46 7.15 0.50
N ARG A 57 -11.41 6.58 -0.27
CA ARG A 57 -11.14 5.45 -1.17
C ARG A 57 -10.02 5.74 -2.17
N PRO A 58 -10.05 6.85 -2.94
CA PRO A 58 -8.97 7.15 -3.88
C PRO A 58 -7.65 7.45 -3.19
N ALA A 59 -7.64 8.05 -1.99
CA ALA A 59 -6.40 8.26 -1.23
C ALA A 59 -5.76 6.95 -0.77
N LEU A 60 -6.56 5.98 -0.30
CA LEU A 60 -6.08 4.64 0.07
C LEU A 60 -5.58 3.87 -1.17
N ASP A 61 -6.30 3.98 -2.28
CA ASP A 61 -5.89 3.35 -3.54
C ASP A 61 -4.57 3.94 -4.05
N ALA A 62 -4.42 5.26 -3.99
CA ALA A 62 -3.18 5.94 -4.31
C ALA A 62 -2.04 5.48 -3.38
N LEU A 63 -2.27 5.41 -2.07
CA LEU A 63 -1.27 4.93 -1.11
C LEU A 63 -0.82 3.49 -1.43
N ALA A 64 -1.74 2.56 -1.70
CA ALA A 64 -1.39 1.19 -2.07
C ALA A 64 -0.56 1.16 -3.37
N ARG A 65 -0.93 1.95 -4.37
CA ARG A 65 -0.15 2.07 -5.61
C ARG A 65 1.25 2.61 -5.35
N GLU A 66 1.39 3.67 -4.58
CA GLU A 66 2.70 4.26 -4.27
C GLU A 66 3.60 3.29 -3.50
N LEU A 67 3.03 2.52 -2.55
CA LEU A 67 3.76 1.45 -1.85
C LEU A 67 4.21 0.33 -2.81
N THR A 68 3.36 -0.04 -3.77
CA THR A 68 3.71 -1.01 -4.81
C THR A 68 4.83 -0.48 -5.71
N VAL A 69 4.76 0.79 -6.14
CA VAL A 69 5.80 1.43 -6.95
C VAL A 69 7.11 1.46 -6.20
N ALA A 70 7.11 1.89 -4.93
CA ALA A 70 8.30 1.90 -4.08
C ALA A 70 8.89 0.50 -3.91
N SER A 71 8.06 -0.53 -3.70
CA SER A 71 8.50 -1.93 -3.63
C SER A 71 9.22 -2.37 -4.91
N GLN A 72 8.66 -2.02 -6.08
CA GLN A 72 9.26 -2.34 -7.37
C GLN A 72 10.58 -1.57 -7.59
N GLU A 73 10.65 -0.30 -7.19
CA GLU A 73 11.88 0.49 -7.28
C GLU A 73 13.01 -0.11 -6.44
N VAL A 74 12.72 -0.51 -5.20
CA VAL A 74 13.69 -1.18 -4.33
C VAL A 74 14.16 -2.49 -4.95
N SER A 75 13.23 -3.30 -5.49
CA SER A 75 13.57 -4.54 -6.21
C SER A 75 14.46 -4.28 -7.45
N ARG A 76 14.16 -3.24 -8.24
CA ARG A 76 15.00 -2.88 -9.41
C ARG A 76 16.41 -2.46 -8.99
N ARG A 77 16.54 -1.65 -7.94
CA ARG A 77 17.84 -1.22 -7.40
C ARG A 77 18.65 -2.41 -6.89
N LYS A 78 17.99 -3.35 -6.20
CA LYS A 78 18.61 -4.60 -5.76
C LYS A 78 19.22 -5.38 -6.93
N ILE A 79 18.46 -5.58 -8.01
CA ILE A 79 18.94 -6.30 -9.21
C ILE A 79 20.14 -5.58 -9.85
N ALA A 80 20.11 -4.24 -9.91
CA ALA A 80 21.22 -3.46 -10.46
C ALA A 80 22.51 -3.60 -9.62
N ILE A 81 22.38 -3.60 -8.28
CA ILE A 81 23.52 -3.79 -7.36
C ILE A 81 24.07 -5.21 -7.48
N ASP A 82 23.21 -6.23 -7.54
CA ASP A 82 23.61 -7.63 -7.71
C ASP A 82 24.40 -7.84 -9.02
N HIS A 83 23.90 -7.30 -10.13
CA HIS A 83 24.59 -7.34 -11.42
C HIS A 83 25.91 -6.58 -11.44
N ALA A 84 26.02 -5.46 -10.71
CA ALA A 84 27.26 -4.67 -10.64
C ALA A 84 28.31 -5.27 -9.68
N ALA A 85 27.89 -6.15 -8.77
CA ALA A 85 28.75 -6.84 -7.82
C ALA A 85 29.33 -8.16 -8.35
N ASN A 86 28.86 -8.62 -9.51
CA ASN A 86 29.26 -9.85 -10.20
C ASN A 86 30.16 -9.55 -11.41
#